data_AF-A0A9C9TJ11-F1
#
_entry.id   AF-A0A9C9TJ11-F1
#
_cell.length_a   1.000
_cell.length_b   1.000
_cell.length_c   1.000
_cell.angle_alpha   90.00
_cell.angle_beta   90.00
_cell.angle_gamma   90.00
#
_symmetry.space_group_name_H-M   'P 1'
#
loop_
_entity.id
_entity.type
_entity.pdbx_description
1 polymer ?
#
loop_
_entity_poly.entity_id
_entity_poly.type
_entity_poly.pdbx_seq_one_letter_code
_entity_poly.pdbx_strand_id
1 'polypeptide(L)'
;MSKSSPQVQDKIQAVDPIWAKVRTEAIEVAEREPVLSCFIYATILNQRSLEAALIHRVSQRLDHPDVPAIVIAQAYADMLESDVEFSATLRTDIQAVFDRDPACERYIEPLLYFKGFHAIQTHRLAHWLWNEGRRDFALYLQARSSAVFQTDIHPASRMGRGIFLDHAT
;
A
#
# COMPACT_ATOMS: atom_id res chain seq x y z
N MET A 1 47.82 -20.26 -23.42
CA MET A 1 47.70 -19.33 -22.27
C MET A 1 46.40 -18.56 -22.45
N SER A 2 45.34 -19.01 -21.78
CA SER A 2 44.00 -18.41 -21.83
C SER A 2 43.97 -17.19 -20.91
N LYS A 3 43.63 -16.01 -21.45
CA LYS A 3 43.25 -14.85 -20.64
C LYS A 3 41.73 -14.78 -20.62
N SER A 4 41.11 -15.37 -19.59
CA SER A 4 39.73 -15.05 -19.22
C SER A 4 39.76 -13.76 -18.39
N SER A 5 39.17 -12.68 -18.91
CA SER A 5 38.90 -11.47 -18.13
C SER A 5 37.52 -11.60 -17.46
N PRO A 6 37.36 -11.20 -16.20
CA PRO A 6 36.14 -11.41 -15.44
C PRO A 6 35.02 -10.46 -15.91
N GLN A 7 33.84 -11.01 -16.17
CA GLN A 7 32.62 -10.24 -16.39
C GLN A 7 32.25 -9.53 -15.08
N VAL A 8 32.33 -8.20 -15.08
CA VAL A 8 31.76 -7.35 -14.03
C VAL A 8 30.25 -7.39 -14.22
N GLN A 9 29.58 -8.11 -13.35
CA GLN A 9 28.12 -8.16 -13.31
C GLN A 9 27.63 -6.90 -12.62
N ASP A 10 27.29 -5.88 -13.41
CA ASP A 10 26.65 -4.66 -12.94
C ASP A 10 25.36 -5.05 -12.18
N LYS A 11 25.38 -4.89 -10.87
CA LYS A 11 24.16 -4.93 -10.05
C LYS A 11 23.33 -3.73 -10.46
N ILE A 12 22.36 -3.93 -11.34
CA ILE A 12 21.33 -2.94 -11.65
C ILE A 12 20.68 -2.55 -10.31
N GLN A 13 20.94 -1.33 -9.86
CA GLN A 13 20.31 -0.79 -8.67
C GLN A 13 18.81 -0.70 -8.96
N ALA A 14 17.99 -1.42 -8.20
CA ALA A 14 16.54 -1.35 -8.34
C ALA A 14 16.10 0.08 -7.98
N VAL A 15 15.85 0.90 -9.01
CA VAL A 15 15.37 2.27 -8.84
C VAL A 15 13.87 2.21 -8.58
N ASP A 16 13.43 2.70 -7.42
CA ASP A 16 12.01 2.88 -7.10
C ASP A 16 11.68 4.38 -7.07
N PRO A 17 11.29 4.96 -8.21
CA PRO A 17 11.07 6.40 -8.32
C PRO A 17 9.86 6.86 -7.49
N ILE A 18 8.82 6.03 -7.38
CA ILE A 18 7.62 6.36 -6.61
C ILE A 18 7.99 6.44 -5.12
N TRP A 19 8.69 5.43 -4.59
CA TRP A 19 9.07 5.45 -3.19
C TRP A 19 10.03 6.60 -2.85
N ALA A 20 11.00 6.88 -3.74
CA ALA A 20 11.90 8.01 -3.58
C ALA A 20 11.13 9.34 -3.51
N LYS A 21 10.15 9.54 -4.41
CA LYS A 21 9.30 10.75 -4.40
C LYS A 21 8.44 10.87 -3.15
N VAL A 22 7.78 9.80 -2.73
CA VAL A 22 7.00 9.77 -1.49
C VAL A 22 7.86 10.15 -0.28
N ARG A 23 9.11 9.67 -0.20
CA ARG A 23 10.02 10.04 0.90
C ARG A 23 10.42 11.52 0.86
N THR A 24 10.70 12.08 -0.32
CA THR A 24 11.00 13.51 -0.46
C THR A 24 9.79 14.36 -0.04
N GLU A 25 8.60 14.04 -0.56
CA GLU A 25 7.35 14.74 -0.23
C GLU A 25 7.03 14.65 1.28
N ALA A 26 7.35 13.51 1.92
CA ALA A 26 7.18 13.35 3.36
C ALA A 26 8.10 14.26 4.18
N ILE A 27 9.37 14.42 3.77
CA ILE A 27 10.29 15.37 4.42
C ILE A 27 9.74 16.79 4.31
N GLU A 28 9.31 17.20 3.11
CA GLU A 28 8.72 18.52 2.87
C GLU A 28 7.48 18.76 3.72
N VAL A 29 6.60 17.76 3.88
CA VAL A 29 5.42 17.88 4.74
C VAL A 29 5.80 18.04 6.21
N ALA A 30 6.77 17.26 6.71
CA ALA A 30 7.21 17.35 8.10
C ALA A 30 7.89 18.70 8.42
N GLU A 31 8.63 19.26 7.46
CA GLU A 31 9.25 20.59 7.59
C GLU A 31 8.22 21.72 7.52
N ARG A 32 7.27 21.63 6.58
CA ARG A 32 6.25 22.66 6.36
C ARG A 32 5.19 22.67 7.46
N GLU A 33 4.83 21.49 7.98
CA GLU A 33 3.77 21.32 8.97
C GLU A 33 4.26 20.46 10.16
N PRO A 34 4.99 21.07 11.12
CA PRO A 34 5.62 20.33 12.21
C PRO A 34 4.65 19.51 13.07
N VAL A 35 3.38 19.93 13.19
CA VAL A 35 2.37 19.19 13.98
C VAL A 35 2.12 17.78 13.44
N LEU A 36 2.37 17.56 12.15
CA LEU A 36 2.21 16.26 11.50
C LEU A 36 3.49 15.40 11.55
N SER A 37 4.59 15.91 12.11
CA SER A 37 5.89 15.21 12.06
C SER A 37 5.81 13.79 12.62
N CYS A 38 5.26 13.59 13.82
CA CYS A 38 5.15 12.25 14.41
C CYS A 38 4.36 11.29 13.50
N PHE A 39 3.28 11.78 12.89
CA PHE A 39 2.46 11.01 11.97
C PHE A 39 3.26 10.62 10.70
N ILE A 40 3.95 11.58 10.09
CA ILE A 40 4.76 11.36 8.87
C ILE A 40 5.94 10.43 9.12
N TYR A 41 6.64 10.60 10.24
CA TYR A 41 7.76 9.73 10.59
C TYR A 41 7.30 8.29 10.84
N ALA A 42 6.21 8.11 11.58
CA ALA A 42 5.65 6.79 11.84
C ALA A 42 5.16 6.11 10.55
N THR A 43 4.48 6.84 9.67
CA THR A 43 3.84 6.26 8.48
C THR A 43 4.76 6.11 7.28
N ILE A 44 5.74 7.00 7.09
CA ILE A 44 6.59 7.03 5.88
C ILE A 44 8.07 6.93 6.24
N LEU A 45 8.63 7.90 6.98
CA LEU A 45 10.09 8.08 7.02
C LEU A 45 10.82 6.95 7.76
N ASN A 46 10.20 6.35 8.78
CA ASN A 46 10.75 5.20 9.51
C ASN A 46 10.48 3.87 8.81
N GLN A 47 9.72 3.86 7.71
CA GLN A 47 9.41 2.63 6.99
C GLN A 47 10.52 2.27 6.01
N ARG A 48 10.79 0.97 5.90
CA ARG A 48 11.87 0.42 5.05
C ARG A 48 11.53 0.40 3.55
N SER A 49 10.24 0.42 3.21
CA SER A 49 9.76 0.35 1.83
C SER A 49 8.35 0.93 1.69
N LEU A 50 7.91 1.11 0.45
CA LEU A 50 6.57 1.58 0.12
C LEU A 50 5.49 0.61 0.63
N GLU A 51 5.72 -0.69 0.53
CA GLU A 51 4.82 -1.73 1.04
C GLU A 51 4.69 -1.61 2.55
N ALA A 52 5.80 -1.47 3.28
CA ALA A 52 5.76 -1.30 4.74
C ALA A 52 4.97 -0.05 5.16
N ALA A 53 5.13 1.05 4.42
CA ALA A 53 4.36 2.28 4.64
C ALA A 53 2.87 2.10 4.39
N LEU A 54 2.48 1.44 3.29
CA LEU A 54 1.09 1.11 3.01
C LEU A 54 0.50 0.22 4.11
N ILE A 55 1.18 -0.87 4.45
CA ILE A 55 0.71 -1.85 5.42
C ILE A 55 0.49 -1.18 6.77
N HIS A 56 1.45 -0.37 7.22
CA HIS A 56 1.33 0.40 8.45
C HIS A 56 0.10 1.33 8.38
N ARG A 57 -0.02 2.13 7.31
CA ARG A 57 -1.12 3.11 7.20
C ARG A 57 -2.49 2.46 7.15
N VAL A 58 -2.68 1.45 6.30
CA VAL A 58 -3.98 0.77 6.12
C VAL A 58 -4.35 0.01 7.38
N SER A 59 -3.42 -0.71 8.00
CA SER A 59 -3.69 -1.46 9.23
C SER A 59 -4.12 -0.55 10.38
N GLN A 60 -3.48 0.62 10.53
CA GLN A 60 -3.88 1.62 11.53
C GLN A 60 -5.27 2.20 11.27
N ARG A 61 -5.69 2.36 10.00
CA ARG A 61 -7.04 2.82 9.68
C ARG A 61 -8.10 1.75 9.94
N LEU A 62 -7.75 0.47 9.77
CA LEU A 62 -8.65 -0.66 10.01
C LEU A 62 -8.68 -1.13 11.48
N ASP A 63 -7.82 -0.60 12.33
CA ASP A 63 -7.69 -0.96 13.75
C ASP A 63 -9.05 -1.01 14.46
N HIS A 64 -9.23 -2.04 15.28
CA HIS A 64 -10.43 -2.26 16.07
C HIS A 64 -10.11 -3.18 17.26
N PRO A 65 -10.79 -3.06 18.42
CA PRO A 65 -10.60 -3.98 19.54
C PRO A 65 -10.80 -5.47 19.20
N ASP A 66 -11.68 -5.79 18.24
CA ASP A 66 -11.93 -7.17 17.81
C ASP A 66 -10.77 -7.75 17.01
N VAL A 67 -10.15 -6.94 16.14
CA VAL A 67 -9.00 -7.32 15.32
C VAL A 67 -8.02 -6.14 15.28
N PRO A 68 -6.98 -6.17 16.13
CA PRO A 68 -5.99 -5.11 16.20
C PRO A 68 -5.18 -4.97 14.90
N ALA A 69 -4.67 -3.76 14.64
CA ALA A 69 -3.88 -3.43 13.46
C ALA A 69 -2.70 -4.38 13.23
N ILE A 70 -2.07 -4.89 14.29
CA ILE A 70 -0.94 -5.82 14.16
C ILE A 70 -1.33 -7.14 13.46
N VAL A 71 -2.55 -7.64 13.68
CA VAL A 71 -3.04 -8.87 13.05
C VAL A 71 -3.25 -8.65 11.55
N ILE A 72 -3.76 -7.47 11.18
CA ILE A 72 -3.94 -7.08 9.78
C ILE A 72 -2.57 -6.88 9.10
N ALA A 73 -1.62 -6.25 9.79
CA ALA A 73 -0.26 -6.04 9.29
C ALA A 73 0.49 -7.36 9.07
N GLN A 74 0.28 -8.36 9.95
CA GLN A 74 0.82 -9.71 9.78
C GLN A 74 0.21 -10.40 8.55
N ALA A 75 -1.10 -10.30 8.34
CA ALA A 75 -1.73 -10.87 7.15
C ALA A 75 -1.23 -10.24 5.84
N TYR A 76 -0.96 -8.93 5.85
CA TYR A 76 -0.29 -8.27 4.73
C TYR A 76 1.14 -8.78 4.51
N ALA A 77 1.89 -9.08 5.58
CA ALA A 77 3.22 -9.65 5.47
C ALA A 77 3.18 -11.05 4.84
N ASP A 78 2.25 -11.91 5.28
CA ASP A 78 2.02 -13.24 4.70
C ASP A 78 1.70 -13.13 3.18
N MET A 79 0.84 -12.18 2.81
CA MET A 79 0.50 -11.91 1.42
C MET A 79 1.70 -11.41 0.63
N LEU A 80 2.51 -10.50 1.19
CA LEU A 80 3.70 -9.96 0.51
C LEU A 80 4.77 -11.04 0.26
N GLU A 81 4.90 -12.01 1.16
CA GLU A 81 5.79 -13.15 0.99
C GLU A 81 5.29 -14.15 -0.07
N SER A 82 3.97 -14.28 -0.22
CA SER A 82 3.33 -15.26 -1.11
C SER A 82 3.04 -14.72 -2.52
N ASP A 83 2.62 -13.46 -2.63
CA ASP A 83 2.23 -12.78 -3.86
C ASP A 83 3.31 -11.78 -4.31
N VAL A 84 4.21 -12.25 -5.18
CA VAL A 84 5.33 -11.46 -5.73
C VAL A 84 4.86 -10.26 -6.58
N GLU A 85 3.61 -10.27 -7.05
CA GLU A 85 3.07 -9.24 -7.92
C GLU A 85 2.43 -8.08 -7.15
N PHE A 86 2.18 -8.24 -5.85
CA PHE A 86 1.53 -7.23 -5.04
C PHE A 86 2.31 -5.91 -5.05
N SER A 87 3.64 -5.96 -4.92
CA SER A 87 4.51 -4.78 -4.96
C SER A 87 4.41 -3.98 -6.26
N ALA A 88 4.36 -4.67 -7.40
CA ALA A 88 4.19 -4.02 -8.70
C ALA A 88 2.77 -3.47 -8.87
N THR A 89 1.77 -4.19 -8.37
CA THR A 89 0.36 -3.78 -8.40
C THR A 89 0.14 -2.51 -7.58
N LEU A 90 0.71 -2.43 -6.38
CA LEU A 90 0.66 -1.25 -5.51
C LEU A 90 1.15 0.01 -6.23
N ARG A 91 2.34 -0.07 -6.86
CA ARG A 91 2.91 1.04 -7.62
C ARG A 91 2.03 1.45 -8.80
N THR A 92 1.45 0.47 -9.48
CA THR A 92 0.52 0.71 -10.60
C THR A 92 -0.77 1.40 -10.13
N ASP A 93 -1.31 1.01 -8.97
CA ASP A 93 -2.48 1.66 -8.39
C ASP A 93 -2.18 3.10 -7.96
N ILE A 94 -1.03 3.36 -7.34
CA ILE A 94 -0.58 4.72 -7.00
C ILE A 94 -0.45 5.57 -8.26
N GLN A 95 0.21 5.05 -9.30
CA GLN A 95 0.37 5.77 -10.56
C GLN A 95 -0.98 6.05 -11.22
N ALA A 96 -1.92 5.09 -11.19
CA ALA A 96 -3.25 5.28 -11.74
C ALA A 96 -4.06 6.37 -11.01
N VAL A 97 -3.88 6.50 -9.70
CA VAL A 97 -4.49 7.62 -8.95
C VAL A 97 -3.85 8.94 -9.37
N PHE A 98 -2.52 9.01 -9.37
CA PHE A 98 -1.79 10.22 -9.75
C PHE A 98 -2.12 10.70 -11.18
N ASP A 99 -2.27 9.78 -12.13
CA ASP A 99 -2.54 10.12 -13.54
C ASP A 99 -3.99 10.54 -13.79
N ARG A 100 -4.95 10.06 -12.98
CA ARG A 100 -6.38 10.13 -13.29
C ARG A 100 -7.19 11.00 -12.34
N ASP A 101 -6.70 11.22 -11.13
CA ASP A 101 -7.34 12.08 -10.15
C ASP A 101 -6.82 13.52 -10.30
N PRO A 102 -7.64 14.47 -10.79
CA PRO A 102 -7.22 15.86 -10.94
C PRO A 102 -6.89 16.54 -9.61
N ALA A 103 -7.33 15.99 -8.47
CA ALA A 103 -7.03 16.50 -7.14
C ALA A 103 -5.76 15.88 -6.53
N CYS A 104 -5.16 14.88 -7.18
CA CYS A 104 -3.92 14.25 -6.75
C CYS A 104 -2.72 14.97 -7.36
N GLU A 105 -1.98 15.73 -6.56
CA GLU A 105 -0.80 16.46 -7.02
C GLU A 105 0.51 15.75 -6.64
N ARG A 106 0.46 14.82 -5.68
CA ARG A 106 1.65 14.18 -5.10
C ARG A 106 1.43 12.70 -4.83
N TYR A 107 2.51 11.90 -4.91
CA TYR A 107 2.43 10.45 -4.69
C TYR A 107 2.10 10.07 -3.24
N ILE A 108 2.45 10.92 -2.27
CA ILE A 108 2.16 10.70 -0.85
C ILE A 108 0.66 10.79 -0.52
N GLU A 109 -0.14 11.47 -1.33
CA GLU A 109 -1.56 11.74 -1.08
C GLU A 109 -2.44 10.49 -1.09
N PRO A 110 -2.39 9.62 -2.13
CA PRO A 110 -3.12 8.37 -2.09
C PRO A 110 -2.70 7.50 -0.91
N LEU A 111 -1.39 7.47 -0.62
CA LEU A 111 -0.85 6.65 0.46
C LEU A 111 -1.37 7.09 1.83
N LEU A 112 -1.47 8.39 2.10
CA LEU A 112 -1.86 8.89 3.43
C LEU A 112 -3.36 9.12 3.58
N TYR A 113 -4.05 9.61 2.56
CA TYR A 113 -5.35 10.28 2.73
C TYR A 113 -6.50 9.59 2.00
N PHE A 114 -6.27 9.02 0.82
CA PHE A 114 -7.37 8.61 -0.04
C PHE A 114 -7.96 7.27 0.39
N LYS A 115 -9.16 7.31 0.98
CA LYS A 115 -9.87 6.10 1.43
C LYS A 115 -10.23 5.14 0.29
N GLY A 116 -10.50 5.63 -0.92
CA GLY A 116 -10.74 4.77 -2.08
C GLY A 116 -9.51 3.93 -2.43
N PHE A 117 -8.31 4.52 -2.38
CA PHE A 117 -7.06 3.79 -2.51
C PHE A 117 -6.87 2.78 -1.38
N HIS A 118 -7.10 3.16 -0.12
CA HIS A 118 -7.01 2.23 1.02
C HIS A 118 -8.00 1.06 0.91
N ALA A 119 -9.21 1.32 0.41
CA ALA A 119 -10.21 0.29 0.17
C ALA A 119 -9.77 -0.71 -0.90
N ILE A 120 -9.16 -0.25 -2.00
CA ILE A 120 -8.57 -1.13 -3.02
C ILE A 120 -7.51 -2.04 -2.39
N GLN A 121 -6.57 -1.48 -1.63
CA GLN A 121 -5.51 -2.28 -1.01
C GLN A 121 -6.04 -3.24 0.07
N THR A 122 -7.12 -2.88 0.75
CA THR A 122 -7.83 -3.75 1.71
C THR A 122 -8.54 -4.90 0.99
N HIS A 123 -9.20 -4.61 -0.12
CA HIS A 123 -9.83 -5.63 -0.97
C HIS A 123 -8.80 -6.63 -1.51
N ARG A 124 -7.61 -6.18 -1.92
CA ARG A 124 -6.55 -7.09 -2.39
C ARG A 124 -6.16 -8.10 -1.32
N LEU A 125 -5.99 -7.67 -0.07
CA LEU A 125 -5.74 -8.57 1.06
C LEU A 125 -6.93 -9.51 1.30
N ALA A 126 -8.15 -8.98 1.31
CA ALA A 126 -9.35 -9.80 1.50
C ALA A 126 -9.52 -10.85 0.40
N HIS A 127 -9.26 -10.49 -0.86
CA HIS A 127 -9.30 -11.39 -2.00
C HIS A 127 -8.25 -12.49 -1.90
N TRP A 128 -7.01 -12.15 -1.51
CA TRP A 128 -5.96 -13.13 -1.27
C TRP A 128 -6.37 -14.11 -0.15
N LEU A 129 -6.79 -13.60 1.01
CA LEU A 129 -7.28 -14.42 2.13
C LEU A 129 -8.44 -15.33 1.73
N TRP A 130 -9.36 -14.84 0.90
CA TRP A 130 -10.48 -15.63 0.39
C TRP A 130 -10.01 -16.83 -0.42
N ASN A 131 -9.00 -16.65 -1.27
CA ASN A 131 -8.43 -17.70 -2.12
C ASN A 131 -7.59 -18.69 -1.31
N GLU A 132 -6.96 -18.25 -0.21
CA GLU A 132 -6.28 -19.11 0.77
C GLU A 132 -7.25 -19.86 1.70
N GLY A 133 -8.57 -19.72 1.51
CA GLY A 133 -9.59 -20.37 2.32
C GLY A 133 -9.85 -19.71 3.68
N ARG A 134 -9.17 -18.60 4.00
CA ARG A 134 -9.35 -17.80 5.23
C ARG A 134 -10.57 -16.86 5.10
N ARG A 135 -11.73 -17.44 4.80
CA ARG A 135 -12.94 -16.71 4.40
C ARG A 135 -13.49 -15.76 5.46
N ASP A 136 -13.49 -16.15 6.74
CA ASP A 136 -14.00 -15.29 7.80
C ASP A 136 -13.17 -14.01 7.96
N PHE A 137 -11.86 -14.11 7.80
CA PHE A 137 -11.00 -12.92 7.85
C PHE A 137 -11.20 -12.04 6.62
N ALA A 138 -11.37 -12.64 5.44
CA ALA A 138 -11.73 -11.89 4.23
C ALA A 138 -13.06 -11.12 4.39
N LEU A 139 -14.09 -11.76 4.95
CA LEU A 139 -15.39 -11.12 5.22
C LEU A 139 -15.29 -10.05 6.31
N TYR A 140 -14.47 -10.27 7.34
CA TYR A 140 -14.19 -9.25 8.34
C TYR A 140 -13.56 -8.00 7.71
N LEU A 141 -12.56 -8.16 6.83
CA LEU A 141 -11.93 -7.03 6.13
C LEU A 141 -12.92 -6.32 5.19
N GLN A 142 -13.80 -7.04 4.51
CA GLN A 142 -14.88 -6.45 3.72
C GLN A 142 -15.77 -5.57 4.62
N ALA A 143 -16.27 -6.12 5.73
CA ALA A 143 -17.14 -5.38 6.66
C ALA A 143 -16.41 -4.17 7.26
N ARG A 144 -15.13 -4.31 7.61
CA ARG A 144 -14.32 -3.21 8.15
C ARG A 144 -14.05 -2.13 7.10
N SER A 145 -13.74 -2.50 5.86
CA SER A 145 -13.62 -1.57 4.74
C SER A 145 -14.92 -0.81 4.50
N SER A 146 -16.07 -1.50 4.54
CA SER A 146 -17.38 -0.85 4.43
C SER A 146 -17.61 0.17 5.54
N ALA A 147 -17.29 -0.17 6.79
CA ALA A 147 -17.44 0.76 7.92
C ALA A 147 -16.47 1.96 7.87
N VAL A 148 -15.19 1.74 7.54
CA VAL A 148 -14.14 2.78 7.64
C VAL A 148 -14.01 3.60 6.35
N PHE A 149 -14.12 2.95 5.19
CA PHE A 149 -13.92 3.56 3.88
C PHE A 149 -15.20 3.68 3.07
N GLN A 150 -16.35 3.25 3.62
CA GLN A 150 -17.65 3.31 2.95
C GLN A 150 -17.64 2.57 1.61
N THR A 151 -16.80 1.54 1.53
CA THR A 151 -16.55 0.76 0.32
C THR A 151 -16.76 -0.72 0.63
N ASP A 152 -17.84 -1.27 0.09
CA ASP A 152 -18.23 -2.67 0.24
C ASP A 152 -17.91 -3.45 -1.05
N ILE A 153 -16.79 -4.17 -1.03
CA ILE A 153 -16.34 -4.99 -2.16
C ILE A 153 -16.26 -6.43 -1.68
N HIS A 154 -17.10 -7.28 -2.24
CA HIS A 154 -17.10 -8.70 -1.89
C HIS A 154 -15.72 -9.33 -2.18
N PRO A 155 -15.09 -10.09 -1.25
CA PRO A 155 -13.74 -10.61 -1.42
C PRO A 155 -13.54 -11.49 -2.65
N ALA A 156 -14.57 -12.24 -3.09
CA ALA A 156 -14.50 -13.02 -4.33
C ALA A 156 -14.44 -12.17 -5.62
N SER A 157 -14.69 -10.86 -5.55
CA SER A 157 -14.65 -9.96 -6.70
C SER A 157 -13.23 -9.85 -7.24
N ARG A 158 -13.07 -10.14 -8.53
CA ARG A 158 -11.78 -10.02 -9.20
C ARG A 158 -11.51 -8.56 -9.54
N MET A 159 -10.29 -8.13 -9.24
CA MET A 159 -9.87 -6.74 -9.43
C MET A 159 -8.58 -6.70 -10.25
N GLY A 160 -8.56 -5.90 -11.31
CA GLY A 160 -7.36 -5.63 -12.10
C GLY A 160 -6.31 -4.79 -11.34
N ARG A 161 -5.31 -4.30 -12.07
CA ARG A 161 -4.28 -3.37 -11.57
C ARG A 161 -4.54 -1.97 -12.11
N GLY A 162 -4.03 -0.94 -11.44
CA GLY A 162 -4.20 0.45 -11.87
C GLY A 162 -5.64 0.91 -11.72
N ILE A 163 -6.28 0.50 -10.62
CA ILE A 163 -7.65 0.90 -10.31
C ILE A 163 -7.63 2.22 -9.54
N PHE A 164 -8.53 3.11 -9.93
CA PHE A 164 -8.81 4.35 -9.24
C PHE A 164 -10.27 4.32 -8.77
N LEU A 165 -10.51 4.62 -7.50
CA LEU A 165 -11.83 4.76 -6.91
C LEU A 165 -11.93 6.18 -6.36
N ASP A 166 -12.59 7.04 -7.13
CA ASP A 166 -12.81 8.44 -6.80
C ASP A 166 -13.92 8.57 -5.75
N HIS A 167 -13.78 9.56 -4.85
CA HIS A 167 -14.85 9.99 -3.95
C HIS A 167 -15.60 8.86 -3.20
N ALA A 168 -14.90 7.81 -2.74
CA ALA A 168 -15.50 6.78 -1.88
C ALA A 168 -16.25 7.51 -0.74
N THR A 169 -17.59 7.46 -0.71
CA THR A 169 -18.45 8.46 -0.05
C THR A 169 -18.12 8.70 1.42
#